data_AF-A0A2E8K1E8-F1
#
_entry.id   AF-A0A2E8K1E8-F1
#
_cell.length_a   1.000
_cell.length_b   1.000
_cell.length_c   1.000
_cell.angle_alpha   90.00
_cell.angle_beta   90.00
_cell.angle_gamma   90.00
#
_symmetry.space_group_name_H-M   'P 1'
#
loop_
_entity.id
_entity.type
_entity.pdbx_description
1 polymer ?
#
loop_
_entity_poly.entity_id
_entity_poly.type
_entity_poly.pdbx_seq_one_letter_code
_entity_poly.pdbx_strand_id
1 'polypeptide(L)'
;MHRFLTTTALALAGFTASTAVADTITVCASGCDHTSINAAIDAASDGDVIQLSAETYFEGAVIDTDGKAITLLGATDKGGNPASILDGAESHRVLQ
;
A
#
# COMPACT_ATOMS: atom_id res chain seq x y z
N MET A 1 -23.54 -46.56 40.62
CA MET A 1 -22.07 -46.39 40.67
C MET A 1 -21.62 -45.58 39.46
N HIS A 2 -20.78 -44.57 39.74
CA HIS A 2 -19.91 -43.77 38.85
C HIS A 2 -20.55 -42.66 37.99
N ARG A 3 -20.54 -41.46 38.61
CA ARG A 3 -20.55 -40.13 37.99
C ARG A 3 -19.33 -39.99 37.08
N PHE A 4 -19.49 -39.42 35.89
CA PHE A 4 -18.40 -38.80 35.16
C PHE A 4 -18.86 -37.43 34.66
N LEU A 5 -18.52 -36.39 35.45
CA LEU A 5 -18.50 -35.00 35.03
C LEU A 5 -17.24 -34.81 34.16
N THR A 6 -17.40 -34.47 32.90
CA THR A 6 -16.30 -33.99 32.05
C THR A 6 -16.45 -32.49 31.86
N THR A 7 -15.65 -31.73 32.60
CA THR A 7 -15.49 -30.28 32.43
C THR A 7 -14.62 -30.04 31.20
N THR A 8 -15.22 -29.61 30.09
CA THR A 8 -14.47 -29.10 28.93
C THR A 8 -13.85 -27.75 29.30
N ALA A 9 -12.54 -27.74 29.50
CA ALA A 9 -11.77 -26.53 29.70
C ALA A 9 -11.74 -25.73 28.38
N LEU A 10 -12.36 -24.54 28.39
CA LEU A 10 -12.29 -23.58 27.29
C LEU A 10 -10.93 -22.89 27.34
N ALA A 11 -9.99 -23.33 26.49
CA ALA A 11 -8.69 -22.68 26.35
C ALA A 11 -8.87 -21.33 25.64
N LEU A 12 -8.67 -20.24 26.38
CA LEU A 12 -8.65 -18.89 25.83
C LEU A 12 -7.29 -18.68 25.14
N ALA A 13 -7.20 -18.98 23.84
CA ALA A 13 -6.01 -18.73 23.05
C ALA A 13 -5.77 -17.21 22.98
N GLY A 14 -4.64 -16.77 23.56
CA GLY A 14 -4.23 -15.37 23.56
C GLY A 14 -3.99 -14.88 22.13
N PHE A 15 -4.81 -13.93 21.67
CA PHE A 15 -4.64 -13.25 20.40
C PHE A 15 -3.51 -12.24 20.55
N THR A 16 -2.28 -12.61 20.19
CA THR A 16 -1.19 -11.63 20.09
C THR A 16 -1.41 -10.83 18.82
N ALA A 17 -2.02 -9.65 18.95
CA ALA A 17 -2.10 -8.69 17.84
C ALA A 17 -0.67 -8.25 17.48
N SER A 18 -0.17 -8.71 16.34
CA SER A 18 1.07 -8.20 15.76
C SER A 18 0.77 -6.83 15.17
N THR A 19 1.48 -5.80 15.62
CA THR A 19 1.40 -4.47 15.00
C THR A 19 2.12 -4.55 13.67
N ALA A 20 1.38 -4.54 12.56
CA ALA A 20 1.98 -4.35 11.25
C ALA A 20 2.66 -2.97 11.23
N VAL A 21 3.93 -2.94 10.83
CA VAL A 21 4.65 -1.69 10.60
C VAL A 21 4.36 -1.30 9.16
N ALA A 22 3.99 -0.05 8.92
CA ALA A 22 3.84 0.48 7.58
C ALA A 22 5.15 0.33 6.80
N ASP A 23 5.09 -0.25 5.60
CA ASP A 23 6.23 -0.44 4.72
C ASP A 23 6.33 0.70 3.69
N THR A 24 7.49 0.80 3.03
CA THR A 24 7.69 1.69 1.88
C THR A 24 7.83 0.86 0.61
N ILE A 25 6.85 0.98 -0.28
CA ILE A 25 6.80 0.31 -1.59
C ILE A 25 7.29 1.30 -2.65
N THR A 26 8.33 0.94 -3.40
CA THR A 26 8.95 1.84 -4.40
C THR A 26 8.37 1.64 -5.79
N VAL A 27 8.21 2.73 -6.55
CA VAL A 27 7.73 2.71 -7.93
C VAL A 27 8.64 3.51 -8.85
N CYS A 28 9.14 2.89 -9.92
CA CYS A 28 9.93 3.54 -10.97
C CYS A 28 10.01 2.68 -12.24
N ALA A 29 10.56 3.23 -13.32
CA ALA A 29 10.68 2.53 -14.60
C ALA A 29 11.42 1.17 -14.53
N SER A 30 12.36 1.01 -13.61
CA SER A 30 13.10 -0.25 -13.42
C SER A 30 13.82 -0.33 -12.08
N GLY A 31 13.85 -1.53 -11.47
CA GLY A 31 14.64 -1.80 -10.25
C GLY A 31 13.98 -1.42 -8.93
N CYS A 32 12.77 -0.87 -8.98
CA CYS A 32 11.86 -0.69 -7.84
C CYS A 32 10.97 -1.93 -7.64
N ASP A 33 10.22 -1.95 -6.54
CA ASP A 33 9.29 -3.04 -6.21
C ASP A 33 8.21 -3.21 -7.30
N HIS A 34 7.70 -2.10 -7.81
CA HIS A 34 6.75 -2.07 -8.91
C HIS A 34 7.14 -1.04 -9.98
N THR A 35 6.63 -1.24 -11.20
CA THR A 35 6.74 -0.29 -12.31
C THR A 35 5.44 0.45 -12.61
N SER A 36 4.35 0.12 -11.89
CA SER A 36 3.03 0.76 -11.97
C SER A 36 2.56 1.15 -10.58
N ILE A 37 1.92 2.31 -10.48
CA ILE A 37 1.34 2.83 -9.25
C ILE A 37 0.15 1.97 -8.82
N ASN A 38 -0.76 1.61 -9.73
CA ASN A 38 -1.89 0.74 -9.40
C ASN A 38 -1.43 -0.65 -8.93
N ALA A 39 -0.36 -1.20 -9.51
CA ALA A 39 0.21 -2.46 -9.03
C ALA A 39 0.82 -2.35 -7.63
N ALA A 40 1.40 -1.20 -7.27
CA ALA A 40 1.88 -0.94 -5.91
C ALA A 40 0.73 -0.77 -4.92
N ILE A 41 -0.37 -0.14 -5.34
CA ILE A 41 -1.60 -0.02 -4.54
C ILE A 41 -2.21 -1.41 -4.28
N ASP A 42 -2.25 -2.28 -5.28
CA ASP A 42 -2.72 -3.67 -5.13
C ASP A 42 -1.93 -4.44 -4.06
N ALA A 43 -0.63 -4.19 -3.98
CA ALA A 43 0.27 -4.83 -3.01
C ALA A 43 0.26 -4.18 -1.62
N ALA A 44 -0.13 -2.90 -1.53
CA ALA A 44 -0.09 -2.12 -0.30
C ALA A 44 -1.17 -2.53 0.71
N SER A 45 -0.83 -2.39 1.99
CA SER A 45 -1.73 -2.45 3.13
C SER A 45 -1.96 -1.06 3.73
N ASP A 46 -2.98 -0.95 4.59
CA ASP A 46 -3.24 0.29 5.33
C ASP A 46 -2.00 0.74 6.13
N GLY A 47 -1.64 2.01 5.95
CA GLY A 47 -0.49 2.66 6.57
C GLY A 47 0.73 2.76 5.65
N ASP A 48 0.82 1.96 4.58
CA ASP A 48 2.00 1.92 3.71
C ASP A 48 2.22 3.23 2.94
N VAL A 49 3.49 3.44 2.57
CA VAL A 49 3.93 4.54 1.71
C VAL A 49 4.33 3.99 0.35
N ILE A 50 3.69 4.47 -0.71
CA ILE A 50 4.11 4.25 -2.09
C ILE A 50 5.02 5.40 -2.49
N GLN A 51 6.33 5.14 -2.53
CA GLN A 51 7.35 6.12 -2.89
C GLN A 51 7.62 6.10 -4.39
N LEU A 52 7.32 7.21 -5.05
CA LEU A 52 7.59 7.43 -6.47
C LEU A 52 8.99 8.00 -6.67
N SER A 53 9.66 7.58 -7.74
CA SER A 53 10.87 8.20 -8.26
C SER A 53 10.56 9.49 -9.04
N ALA A 54 11.62 10.24 -9.36
CA ALA A 54 11.55 11.49 -10.12
C ALA A 54 11.31 11.24 -11.62
N GLU A 55 10.07 10.86 -11.97
CA GLU A 55 9.66 10.44 -13.31
C GLU A 55 8.27 10.98 -13.67
N THR A 56 7.87 10.82 -14.94
CA THR A 56 6.47 11.03 -15.38
C THR A 56 5.79 9.67 -15.55
N TYR A 57 4.70 9.46 -14.82
CA TYR A 57 3.95 8.22 -14.81
C TYR A 57 2.69 8.33 -15.69
N PHE A 58 2.57 7.41 -16.64
CA PHE A 58 1.42 7.22 -17.50
C PHE A 58 0.80 5.85 -17.22
N GLU A 59 -0.08 5.77 -16.22
CA GLU A 59 -0.68 4.50 -15.79
C GLU A 59 -1.65 3.90 -16.81
N GLY A 60 -2.14 4.70 -17.77
CA GLY A 60 -3.13 4.28 -18.77
C GLY A 60 -4.54 4.02 -18.20
N ALA A 61 -4.70 4.19 -16.88
CA ALA A 61 -5.95 4.13 -16.14
C ALA A 61 -5.89 5.11 -14.96
N VAL A 62 -7.06 5.36 -14.36
CA VAL A 62 -7.15 6.16 -13.15
C VAL A 62 -6.39 5.49 -12.01
N ILE A 63 -5.68 6.27 -11.19
CA ILE A 63 -5.09 5.80 -9.94
C ILE A 63 -6.20 5.79 -8.88
N ASP A 64 -6.53 4.61 -8.36
CA ASP A 64 -7.55 4.39 -7.34
C ASP A 64 -6.89 3.74 -6.12
N THR A 65 -7.12 4.26 -4.91
CA THR A 65 -6.52 3.69 -3.70
C THR A 65 -7.26 2.47 -3.17
N ASP A 66 -8.34 2.04 -3.82
CA ASP A 66 -9.26 0.99 -3.38
C ASP A 66 -9.83 1.21 -1.96
N GLY A 67 -9.85 2.47 -1.51
CA GLY A 67 -10.23 2.81 -0.14
C GLY A 67 -9.19 2.47 0.94
N LYS A 68 -7.97 2.05 0.56
CA LYS A 68 -6.87 1.80 1.49
C LYS A 68 -6.30 3.10 2.06
N ALA A 69 -5.90 3.06 3.33
CA ALA A 69 -5.29 4.19 4.04
C ALA A 69 -3.78 4.29 3.74
N ILE A 70 -3.42 4.58 2.50
CA ILE A 70 -2.03 4.63 2.02
C ILE A 70 -1.56 6.07 1.76
N THR A 71 -0.24 6.27 1.71
CA THR A 71 0.38 7.53 1.28
C THR A 71 1.04 7.37 -0.09
N LEU A 72 0.62 8.16 -1.09
CA LEU A 72 1.34 8.28 -2.36
C LEU A 72 2.34 9.45 -2.26
N LEU A 73 3.63 9.15 -2.20
CA LEU A 73 4.70 10.12 -1.96
C LEU A 73 5.55 10.34 -3.21
N GLY A 74 5.49 11.55 -3.77
CA GLY A 74 6.36 11.97 -4.88
C GLY A 74 7.79 12.26 -4.43
N ALA A 75 8.75 12.11 -5.34
CA ALA A 75 10.13 12.56 -5.16
C ALA A 75 10.22 14.09 -5.22
N THR A 76 11.28 14.65 -4.62
CA THR A 76 11.66 16.05 -4.77
C THR A 76 13.07 16.20 -5.33
N ASP A 77 13.33 17.28 -6.06
CA ASP A 77 14.68 17.65 -6.47
C ASP A 77 15.51 18.22 -5.29
N LYS A 78 16.76 18.62 -5.55
CA LYS A 78 17.65 19.23 -4.53
C LYS A 78 17.12 20.54 -3.94
N GLY A 79 16.22 21.21 -4.63
CA GLY A 79 15.56 22.44 -4.19
C GLY A 79 14.26 22.21 -3.44
N GLY A 80 13.82 20.95 -3.29
CA GLY A 80 12.54 20.60 -2.68
C GLY A 80 11.34 20.76 -3.62
N ASN A 81 11.55 20.98 -4.93
CA ASN A 81 10.45 21.04 -5.88
C ASN A 81 9.95 19.61 -6.18
N PRO A 82 8.65 19.40 -6.38
CA PRO A 82 8.11 18.12 -6.83
C PRO A 82 8.78 17.65 -8.13
N ALA A 83 9.22 16.41 -8.15
CA ALA A 83 9.93 15.81 -9.27
C ALA A 83 9.22 14.58 -9.86
N SER A 84 8.11 14.13 -9.25
CA SER A 84 7.21 13.11 -9.81
C SER A 84 6.00 13.78 -10.45
N ILE A 85 5.63 13.32 -11.65
CA ILE A 85 4.46 13.83 -12.39
C ILE A 85 3.52 12.65 -12.64
N LEU A 86 2.26 12.82 -12.27
CA LEU A 86 1.18 11.89 -12.59
C LEU A 86 0.38 12.49 -13.74
N ASP A 87 0.37 11.82 -14.90
CA ASP A 87 -0.22 12.37 -16.12
C ASP A 87 -1.28 11.42 -16.69
N GLY A 88 -2.50 11.95 -16.87
CA GLY A 88 -3.62 11.23 -17.47
C GLY A 88 -3.57 11.19 -19.01
N ALA A 89 -2.53 11.74 -19.62
CA ALA A 89 -2.28 11.78 -21.06
C ALA A 89 -3.48 12.29 -21.88
N GLU A 90 -4.19 13.28 -21.35
CA GLU A 90 -5.43 13.84 -21.91
C GLU A 90 -6.58 12.81 -22.11
N SER A 91 -6.44 11.60 -21.55
CA SER A 91 -7.33 10.48 -21.83
C SER A 91 -8.25 10.14 -20.65
N HIS A 92 -7.81 10.39 -19.42
CA HIS A 92 -8.57 10.12 -18.21
C HIS A 92 -8.21 11.09 -17.07
N ARG A 93 -9.05 11.11 -16.02
CA ARG A 93 -8.67 11.75 -14.76
C ARG A 93 -7.49 11.01 -14.13
N VAL A 94 -6.62 11.73 -13.43
CA VAL A 94 -5.43 11.13 -12.83
C VAL A 94 -5.75 10.29 -11.58
N LEU A 95 -6.58 10.80 -10.67
CA LEU A 95 -6.87 10.20 -9.37
C LEU A 95 -8.38 10.07 -9.11
N GLN A 96 -8.77 9.07 -8.32
CA GLN A 96 -10.13 8.84 -7.81
C GLN A 96 -10.16 8.64 -6.30
#